data_AF-A0A060X7L5-F1
#
_entry.id   AF-A0A060X7L5-F1
#
_cell.length_a   1.000
_cell.length_b   1.000
_cell.length_c   1.000
_cell.angle_alpha   90.00
_cell.angle_beta   90.00
_cell.angle_gamma   90.00
#
_symmetry.space_group_name_H-M   'P 1'
#
loop_
_entity.id
_entity.type
_entity.pdbx_description
1 polymer ?
#
loop_
_entity_poly.entity_id
_entity_poly.type
_entity_poly.pdbx_seq_one_letter_code
_entity_poly.pdbx_strand_id
1 'polypeptide(L)'
;MMAQYVAVLTRQSVKWSKLLQGKVHVENNLKVKRYVRKGVPNEYRAQIWMAASGAQEHLEKNPGYYHSLLGTEQQHDAKLEETVRIDMHRTFPENVQFRKSSEPCLQKALYNVLLAYGHHNQLVGYCQGMNFIAGYLIIITKDEEKSFWLMDALLERILPALRSVPKYKSFRIERKVLANARPTN
;
A
#
# COMPACT_ATOMS: atom_id res chain seq x y z
N MET A 1 -3.43 -8.04 -30.29
CA MET A 1 -2.66 -7.87 -29.03
C MET A 1 -3.59 -7.72 -27.81
N MET A 2 -4.52 -6.75 -27.78
CA MET A 2 -5.48 -6.57 -26.67
C MET A 2 -6.37 -7.80 -26.39
N ALA A 3 -6.90 -8.46 -27.43
CA ALA A 3 -7.79 -9.63 -27.25
C ALA A 3 -7.10 -10.84 -26.59
N GLN A 4 -5.84 -11.10 -26.92
CA GLN A 4 -5.05 -12.17 -26.29
C GLN A 4 -4.73 -11.84 -24.83
N TYR A 5 -4.41 -10.58 -24.53
CA TYR A 5 -4.17 -10.12 -23.16
C TYR A 5 -5.42 -10.26 -22.30
N VAL A 6 -6.58 -9.84 -22.80
CA VAL A 6 -7.88 -10.03 -22.13
C VAL A 6 -8.16 -11.51 -21.88
N ALA A 7 -7.97 -12.38 -22.86
CA ALA A 7 -8.17 -13.83 -22.69
C ALA A 7 -7.28 -14.44 -21.59
N VAL A 8 -6.02 -13.99 -21.48
CA VAL A 8 -5.11 -14.41 -20.41
C VAL A 8 -5.61 -13.93 -19.04
N LEU A 9 -6.04 -12.66 -18.94
CA LEU A 9 -6.60 -12.10 -17.70
C LEU A 9 -7.87 -12.84 -17.28
N THR A 10 -8.80 -13.10 -18.19
CA THR A 10 -10.03 -13.86 -17.91
C THR A 10 -9.71 -15.26 -17.39
N ARG A 11 -8.77 -15.97 -18.03
CA ARG A 11 -8.35 -17.31 -17.60
C ARG A 11 -7.72 -17.29 -16.21
N GLN A 12 -6.93 -16.27 -15.89
CA GLN A 12 -6.35 -16.08 -14.55
C GLN A 12 -7.45 -15.78 -13.52
N SER A 13 -8.39 -14.89 -13.84
CA SER A 13 -9.51 -14.52 -12.97
C SER A 13 -10.35 -15.75 -12.57
N VAL A 14 -10.74 -16.59 -13.53
CA VAL A 14 -11.50 -17.83 -13.26
C VAL A 14 -10.73 -18.79 -12.35
N LYS A 15 -9.41 -18.91 -12.54
CA LYS A 15 -8.57 -19.76 -11.68
C LYS A 15 -8.49 -19.24 -10.24
N TRP A 16 -8.41 -17.92 -10.07
CA TRP A 16 -8.39 -17.27 -8.76
C TRP A 16 -9.75 -17.36 -8.07
N SER A 17 -10.86 -17.15 -8.79
CA SER A 17 -12.22 -17.38 -8.29
C SER A 17 -12.40 -18.79 -7.74
N LYS A 18 -11.97 -19.82 -8.49
CA LYS A 18 -12.01 -21.23 -8.04
C LYS A 18 -11.09 -21.51 -6.84
N LEU A 19 -9.97 -20.78 -6.72
CA LEU A 19 -9.03 -20.95 -5.61
C LEU A 19 -9.60 -20.34 -4.32
N LEU A 20 -10.21 -19.17 -4.43
CA LEU A 20 -10.74 -18.41 -3.30
C LEU A 20 -12.09 -18.95 -2.84
N GLN A 21 -12.93 -19.47 -3.75
CA GLN A 21 -14.25 -20.02 -3.42
C GLN A 21 -15.13 -19.08 -2.58
N GLY A 22 -14.95 -17.76 -2.73
CA GLY A 22 -15.64 -16.75 -1.90
C GLY A 22 -15.13 -16.63 -0.46
N LYS A 23 -14.09 -17.37 -0.05
CA LYS A 23 -13.45 -17.19 1.25
C LYS A 23 -12.80 -15.81 1.32
N VAL A 24 -13.01 -15.11 2.42
CA VAL A 24 -12.35 -13.83 2.73
C VAL A 24 -10.88 -14.07 3.07
N HIS A 25 -10.61 -15.14 3.82
CA HIS A 25 -9.27 -15.51 4.26
C HIS A 25 -8.56 -16.41 3.25
N VAL A 26 -7.28 -16.14 3.01
CA VAL A 26 -6.44 -16.87 2.05
C VAL A 26 -5.33 -17.59 2.78
N GLU A 27 -5.39 -18.92 2.75
CA GLU A 27 -4.37 -19.76 3.37
C GLU A 27 -3.01 -19.61 2.68
N ASN A 28 -1.95 -19.44 3.47
CA ASN A 28 -0.59 -19.31 2.96
C ASN A 28 0.01 -20.69 2.62
N ASN A 29 -0.43 -21.27 1.50
CA ASN A 29 0.05 -22.57 1.01
C ASN A 29 0.87 -22.46 -0.29
N LEU A 30 1.58 -23.54 -0.65
CA LEU A 30 2.42 -23.59 -1.86
C LEU A 30 1.65 -23.28 -3.15
N LYS A 31 0.37 -23.65 -3.21
CA LYS A 31 -0.50 -23.41 -4.36
C LYS A 31 -0.77 -21.91 -4.53
N VAL A 32 -1.12 -21.22 -3.46
CA VAL A 32 -1.32 -19.75 -3.44
C VAL A 32 -0.03 -19.04 -3.82
N LYS A 33 1.11 -19.39 -3.22
CA LYS A 33 2.42 -18.80 -3.57
C LYS A 33 2.74 -18.94 -5.07
N ARG A 34 2.47 -20.11 -5.65
CA ARG A 34 2.66 -20.35 -7.09
C ARG A 34 1.76 -19.46 -7.96
N TYR A 35 0.52 -19.21 -7.52
CA TYR A 35 -0.42 -18.35 -8.25
C TYR A 35 -0.01 -16.88 -8.14
N VAL A 36 0.40 -16.41 -6.96
CA VAL A 36 0.92 -15.05 -6.75
C VAL A 36 2.10 -14.76 -7.68
N ARG A 37 3.06 -15.70 -7.82
CA ARG A 37 4.20 -15.55 -8.74
C ARG A 37 3.81 -15.46 -10.22
N LYS A 38 2.62 -15.95 -10.59
CA LYS A 38 2.06 -15.83 -11.94
C LYS A 38 1.24 -14.55 -12.13
N GLY A 39 1.11 -13.73 -11.09
CA GLY A 39 0.32 -12.51 -11.09
C GLY A 39 -1.06 -12.70 -10.43
N VAL A 40 -1.41 -11.72 -9.61
CA VAL A 40 -2.74 -11.58 -9.01
C VAL A 40 -3.57 -10.64 -9.91
N PRO A 41 -4.75 -11.08 -10.41
CA PRO A 41 -5.69 -10.21 -11.11
C PRO A 41 -6.09 -9.00 -10.28
N ASN A 42 -6.36 -7.88 -10.95
CA ASN A 42 -6.58 -6.59 -10.29
C ASN A 42 -7.67 -6.69 -9.21
N GLU A 43 -8.77 -7.37 -9.52
CA GLU A 43 -9.93 -7.57 -8.64
C GLU A 43 -9.63 -8.34 -7.35
N TYR A 44 -8.57 -9.15 -7.32
CA TYR A 44 -8.19 -9.93 -6.14
C TYR A 44 -7.01 -9.33 -5.38
N ARG A 45 -6.30 -8.34 -5.92
CA ARG A 45 -5.07 -7.81 -5.31
C ARG A 45 -5.28 -7.32 -3.90
N ALA A 46 -6.32 -6.52 -3.66
CA ALA A 46 -6.64 -6.01 -2.34
C ALA A 46 -6.75 -7.14 -1.31
N GLN A 47 -7.58 -8.14 -1.61
CA GLN A 47 -7.79 -9.29 -0.73
C GLN A 47 -6.51 -10.10 -0.50
N ILE A 48 -5.78 -10.43 -1.58
CA ILE A 48 -4.56 -11.24 -1.48
C ILE A 48 -3.47 -10.50 -0.71
N TRP A 49 -3.30 -9.19 -0.95
CA TRP A 49 -2.27 -8.41 -0.29
C TRP A 49 -2.59 -8.20 1.19
N MET A 50 -3.86 -7.95 1.53
CA MET A 50 -4.30 -7.84 2.93
C MET A 50 -4.00 -9.13 3.70
N ALA A 51 -4.33 -10.29 3.12
CA ALA A 51 -4.07 -11.58 3.73
C ALA A 51 -2.56 -11.92 3.80
N ALA A 52 -1.83 -11.73 2.71
CA ALA A 52 -0.42 -12.13 2.62
C ALA A 52 0.53 -11.26 3.46
N SER A 53 0.18 -9.98 3.66
CA SER A 53 0.97 -9.06 4.49
C SER A 53 0.69 -9.18 5.98
N GLY A 54 -0.47 -9.75 6.37
CA GLY A 54 -0.99 -9.72 7.72
C GLY A 54 -1.80 -8.46 8.05
N ALA A 55 -1.91 -7.51 7.12
CA ALA A 55 -2.68 -6.28 7.32
C ALA A 55 -4.16 -6.54 7.67
N GLN A 56 -4.77 -7.60 7.12
CA GLN A 56 -6.16 -7.96 7.45
C GLN A 56 -6.34 -8.24 8.95
N GLU A 57 -5.41 -8.99 9.53
CA GLU A 57 -5.44 -9.35 10.95
C GLU A 57 -5.22 -8.11 11.84
N HIS A 58 -4.34 -7.20 11.42
CA HIS A 58 -4.12 -5.94 12.14
C HIS A 58 -5.36 -5.04 12.11
N LEU A 59 -6.03 -4.93 10.96
CA LEU A 59 -7.29 -4.20 10.83
C LEU A 59 -8.36 -4.77 11.77
N GLU A 60 -8.56 -6.09 11.74
CA GLU A 60 -9.58 -6.77 12.55
C GLU A 60 -9.33 -6.66 14.06
N LYS A 61 -8.05 -6.63 14.47
CA LYS A 61 -7.67 -6.50 15.88
C LYS A 61 -7.78 -5.07 16.43
N ASN A 62 -7.79 -4.06 15.56
CA ASN A 62 -7.72 -2.65 15.96
C ASN A 62 -8.90 -1.84 15.41
N PRO A 63 -10.16 -2.19 15.76
CA PRO A 63 -11.33 -1.48 15.26
C PRO A 63 -11.31 -0.03 15.72
N GLY A 64 -11.52 0.90 14.79
CA GLY A 64 -11.56 2.35 15.08
C GLY A 64 -10.21 3.01 15.26
N TYR A 65 -9.10 2.27 15.22
CA TYR A 65 -7.75 2.82 15.39
C TYR A 65 -7.37 3.82 14.29
N TYR A 66 -7.68 3.50 13.03
CA TYR A 66 -7.44 4.43 11.92
C TYR A 66 -8.16 5.77 12.12
N HIS A 67 -9.42 5.70 12.57
CA HIS A 67 -10.25 6.87 12.78
C HIS A 67 -9.77 7.71 13.98
N SER A 68 -9.26 7.08 15.04
CA SER A 68 -8.69 7.82 16.17
C SER A 68 -7.44 8.61 15.79
N LEU A 69 -6.61 8.08 14.88
CA LEU A 69 -5.44 8.79 14.34
C LEU A 69 -5.81 10.06 13.56
N LEU A 70 -6.98 10.09 12.92
CA LEU A 70 -7.50 11.26 12.21
C LEU A 70 -8.19 12.28 13.12
N GLY A 71 -8.85 11.82 14.18
CA GLY A 71 -9.64 12.66 15.10
C GLY A 71 -8.84 13.30 16.23
N THR A 72 -7.52 13.13 16.28
CA THR A 72 -6.68 13.74 17.32
C THR A 72 -6.40 15.22 17.01
N GLU A 73 -7.45 16.04 17.00
CA GLU A 73 -7.38 17.46 16.63
C GLU A 73 -6.40 18.28 17.51
N GLN A 74 -6.15 17.83 18.75
CA GLN A 74 -5.22 18.48 19.67
C GLN A 74 -3.73 18.15 19.46
N GLN A 75 -3.37 17.27 18.52
CA GLN A 75 -1.96 16.87 18.27
C GLN A 75 -1.53 16.91 16.80
N HIS A 76 -2.24 17.63 15.92
CA HIS A 76 -1.78 17.78 14.54
C HIS A 76 -0.45 18.53 14.52
N ASP A 77 0.62 17.80 14.25
CA ASP A 77 1.93 18.38 13.96
C ASP A 77 1.79 19.20 12.67
N ALA A 78 1.75 20.53 12.80
CA ALA A 78 1.62 21.45 11.69
C ALA A 78 2.68 21.22 10.60
N LYS A 79 3.87 20.74 11.01
CA LYS A 79 4.97 20.42 10.09
C LYS A 79 4.68 19.15 9.28
N LEU A 80 4.06 18.15 9.90
CA LEU A 80 3.60 16.94 9.22
C LEU A 80 2.56 17.30 8.17
N GLU A 81 1.53 18.07 8.55
CA GLU A 81 0.48 18.49 7.62
C GLU A 81 1.04 19.26 6.43
N GLU A 82 1.92 20.24 6.69
CA GLU A 82 2.54 21.04 5.63
C GLU A 82 3.32 20.15 4.66
N THR A 83 4.11 19.21 5.19
CA THR A 83 4.90 18.28 4.37
C THR A 83 3.99 17.38 3.51
N VAL A 84 2.91 16.85 4.09
CA VAL A 84 1.93 16.04 3.35
C VAL A 84 1.26 16.88 2.26
N ARG A 85 0.81 18.11 2.57
CA ARG A 85 0.17 19.01 1.60
C ARG A 85 1.08 19.35 0.42
N ILE A 86 2.37 19.58 0.66
CA ILE A 86 3.33 19.80 -0.43
C ILE A 86 3.36 18.58 -1.36
N ASP A 87 3.37 17.37 -0.79
CA ASP A 87 3.45 16.13 -1.57
C ASP A 87 2.18 15.78 -2.33
N MET A 88 1.02 16.17 -1.81
CA MET A 88 -0.27 15.99 -2.49
C MET A 88 -0.26 16.56 -3.92
N HIS A 89 0.34 17.74 -4.12
CA HIS A 89 0.35 18.41 -5.43
C HIS A 89 1.20 17.69 -6.48
N ARG A 90 2.21 16.93 -6.05
CA ARG A 90 3.12 16.18 -6.93
C ARG A 90 2.78 14.69 -7.03
N THR A 91 1.74 14.21 -6.34
CA THR A 91 1.35 12.80 -6.33
C THR A 91 0.35 12.50 -7.44
N PHE A 92 0.80 11.78 -8.47
CA PHE A 92 -0.02 11.38 -9.62
C PHE A 92 -0.83 12.53 -10.26
N PRO A 93 -0.21 13.67 -10.63
CA PRO A 93 -0.92 14.85 -11.14
C PRO A 93 -1.76 14.55 -12.39
N GLU A 94 -1.31 13.63 -13.23
CA GLU A 94 -2.00 13.23 -14.46
C GLU A 94 -3.07 12.14 -14.26
N ASN A 95 -3.15 11.52 -13.08
CA ASN A 95 -4.11 10.46 -12.84
C ASN A 95 -5.50 11.04 -12.63
N VAL A 96 -6.44 10.61 -13.48
CA VAL A 96 -7.84 11.05 -13.43
C VAL A 96 -8.47 10.85 -12.05
N GLN A 97 -8.14 9.79 -11.31
CA GLN A 97 -8.74 9.52 -10.00
C GLN A 97 -8.28 10.50 -8.89
N PHE A 98 -7.18 11.24 -9.12
CA PHE A 98 -6.65 12.24 -8.20
C PHE A 98 -6.97 13.67 -8.63
N ARG A 99 -7.75 13.89 -9.69
CA ARG A 99 -8.21 15.23 -10.09
C ARG A 99 -9.32 15.69 -9.15
N LYS A 100 -9.32 16.99 -8.79
CA LYS A 100 -10.36 17.60 -7.93
C LYS A 100 -11.77 17.47 -8.50
N SER A 101 -11.90 17.34 -9.82
CA SER A 101 -13.16 17.19 -10.53
C SER A 101 -13.68 15.74 -10.59
N SER A 102 -12.98 14.78 -9.99
CA SER A 102 -13.33 13.36 -10.09
C SER A 102 -14.23 12.92 -8.96
N GLU A 103 -15.14 11.99 -9.27
CA GLU A 103 -16.08 11.41 -8.31
C GLU A 103 -15.93 9.88 -8.29
N PRO A 104 -15.43 9.27 -7.19
CA PRO A 104 -14.84 9.93 -6.01
C PRO A 104 -13.42 10.44 -6.27
N CYS A 105 -13.07 11.56 -5.64
CA CYS A 105 -11.71 12.10 -5.65
C CYS A 105 -10.84 11.41 -4.59
N LEU A 106 -9.73 10.80 -5.01
CA LEU A 106 -8.82 10.08 -4.11
C LEU A 106 -7.86 10.99 -3.31
N GLN A 107 -7.84 12.30 -3.57
CA GLN A 107 -6.95 13.23 -2.86
C GLN A 107 -7.23 13.25 -1.35
N LYS A 108 -8.50 13.24 -0.94
CA LYS A 108 -8.88 13.24 0.48
C LYS A 108 -8.41 11.96 1.17
N ALA A 109 -8.65 10.80 0.54
CA ALA A 109 -8.21 9.51 1.07
C ALA A 109 -6.68 9.45 1.20
N LEU A 110 -5.95 9.96 0.20
CA LEU A 110 -4.49 10.02 0.24
C LEU A 110 -3.99 10.92 1.37
N TYR A 111 -4.57 12.10 1.54
CA TYR A 111 -4.23 13.01 2.63
C TYR A 111 -4.41 12.33 4.00
N ASN A 112 -5.58 11.73 4.21
CA ASN A 112 -5.92 11.06 5.46
C ASN A 112 -4.98 9.89 5.77
N VAL A 113 -4.71 9.01 4.80
CA VAL A 113 -3.82 7.85 4.99
C VAL A 113 -2.41 8.31 5.36
N LEU A 114 -1.88 9.35 4.70
CA LEU A 114 -0.54 9.87 4.97
C LEU A 114 -0.46 10.54 6.35
N LEU A 115 -1.50 11.30 6.72
CA LEU A 115 -1.59 11.95 8.02
C LEU A 115 -1.68 10.92 9.14
N ALA A 116 -2.60 9.95 9.02
CA ALA A 116 -2.77 8.86 9.95
C ALA A 116 -1.47 8.07 10.12
N TYR A 117 -0.73 7.79 9.03
CA TYR A 117 0.55 7.10 9.12
C TYR A 117 1.63 7.92 9.85
N GLY A 118 1.69 9.22 9.59
CA GLY A 118 2.61 10.10 10.30
C GLY A 118 2.35 10.13 11.82
N HIS A 119 1.08 10.09 12.23
CA HIS A 119 0.68 9.98 13.63
C HIS A 119 0.94 8.58 14.21
N HIS A 120 0.69 7.53 13.43
CA HIS A 120 0.93 6.14 13.84
C HIS A 120 2.40 5.90 14.20
N ASN A 121 3.33 6.45 13.41
CA ASN A 121 4.76 6.26 13.62
C ASN A 121 5.50 7.60 13.79
N GLN A 122 5.36 8.22 14.97
CA GLN A 122 5.96 9.52 15.29
C GLN A 122 7.50 9.54 15.22
N LEU A 123 8.17 8.38 15.35
CA LEU A 123 9.63 8.29 15.30
C LEU A 123 10.19 8.52 13.89
N VAL A 124 9.53 7.97 12.87
CA VAL A 124 9.91 8.17 11.46
C VAL A 124 9.16 9.36 10.87
N GLY A 125 7.90 9.52 11.28
CA GLY A 125 6.94 10.43 10.69
C GLY A 125 6.69 10.10 9.22
N TYR A 126 6.36 11.14 8.46
CA TYR A 126 6.22 11.07 7.01
C TYR A 126 7.56 11.33 6.30
N CYS A 127 7.89 10.48 5.34
CA CYS A 127 9.04 10.66 4.45
C CYS A 127 8.59 10.78 2.99
N GLN A 128 9.29 11.65 2.24
CA GLN A 128 9.07 11.82 0.80
C GLN A 128 9.18 10.46 0.07
N GLY A 129 8.18 10.16 -0.76
CA GLY A 129 8.04 8.90 -1.47
C GLY A 129 6.90 8.04 -0.94
N MET A 130 6.54 8.17 0.33
CA MET A 130 5.40 7.44 0.93
C MET A 130 4.07 7.81 0.27
N ASN A 131 3.92 9.04 -0.21
CA ASN A 131 2.77 9.50 -1.01
C ASN A 131 2.47 8.64 -2.23
N PHE A 132 3.50 8.20 -2.97
CA PHE A 132 3.28 7.36 -4.15
C PHE A 132 2.87 5.94 -3.77
N ILE A 133 3.43 5.42 -2.67
CA ILE A 133 3.06 4.11 -2.12
C ILE A 133 1.59 4.15 -1.68
N ALA A 134 1.22 5.12 -0.84
CA ALA A 134 -0.15 5.32 -0.37
C ALA A 134 -1.13 5.47 -1.54
N GLY A 135 -0.82 6.34 -2.51
CA GLY A 135 -1.70 6.57 -3.66
C GLY A 135 -1.88 5.30 -4.50
N TYR A 136 -0.83 4.51 -4.72
CA TYR A 136 -0.94 3.25 -5.44
C TYR A 136 -1.77 2.21 -4.66
N LEU A 137 -1.57 2.12 -3.34
CA LEU A 137 -2.38 1.23 -2.49
C LEU A 137 -3.86 1.61 -2.54
N ILE A 138 -4.20 2.90 -2.46
CA ILE A 138 -5.59 3.40 -2.53
C ILE A 138 -6.24 3.03 -3.87
N ILE A 139 -5.53 3.16 -5.00
CA ILE A 139 -6.06 2.75 -6.32
C ILE A 139 -6.41 1.26 -6.33
N ILE A 140 -5.57 0.42 -5.72
CA ILE A 140 -5.70 -1.03 -5.73
C ILE A 140 -6.79 -1.53 -4.76
N THR A 141 -6.81 -0.99 -3.54
CA THR A 141 -7.75 -1.39 -2.48
C THR A 141 -9.13 -0.82 -2.71
N LYS A 142 -9.21 0.40 -3.25
CA LYS A 142 -10.41 1.25 -3.27
C LYS A 142 -11.03 1.43 -1.88
N ASP A 143 -10.20 1.38 -0.85
CA ASP A 143 -10.59 1.40 0.55
C ASP A 143 -9.49 2.09 1.36
N GLU A 144 -9.86 3.21 2.00
CA GLU A 144 -8.93 4.11 2.68
C GLU A 144 -8.23 3.42 3.86
N GLU A 145 -9.00 2.80 4.76
CA GLU A 145 -8.47 2.15 5.96
C GLU A 145 -7.63 0.91 5.62
N LYS A 146 -8.05 0.10 4.63
CA LYS A 146 -7.22 -1.03 4.16
C LYS A 146 -5.90 -0.56 3.58
N SER A 147 -5.87 0.60 2.93
CA SER A 147 -4.64 1.18 2.37
C SER A 147 -3.66 1.57 3.46
N PHE A 148 -4.16 2.14 4.57
CA PHE A 148 -3.37 2.44 5.75
C PHE A 148 -2.72 1.17 6.32
N TRP A 149 -3.49 0.12 6.58
CA TRP A 149 -2.96 -1.12 7.16
C TRP A 149 -1.99 -1.86 6.22
N LEU A 150 -2.21 -1.78 4.90
CA LEU A 150 -1.24 -2.30 3.94
C LEU A 150 0.06 -1.51 3.93
N MET A 151 -0.03 -0.18 4.03
CA MET A 151 1.15 0.67 4.09
C MET A 151 1.96 0.40 5.37
N ASP A 152 1.27 0.23 6.49
CA ASP A 152 1.85 -0.18 7.77
C ASP A 152 2.59 -1.52 7.65
N ALA A 153 1.90 -2.57 7.19
CA ALA A 153 2.51 -3.88 7.03
C ALA A 153 3.70 -3.87 6.05
N LEU A 154 3.64 -3.06 4.99
CA LEU A 154 4.73 -2.91 4.03
C LEU A 154 5.96 -2.24 4.66
N LEU A 155 5.78 -1.13 5.35
CA LEU A 155 6.88 -0.33 5.90
C LEU A 155 7.46 -0.93 7.17
N GLU A 156 6.65 -1.57 8.01
CA GLU A 156 7.12 -2.16 9.27
C GLU A 156 7.71 -3.56 9.08
N ARG A 157 7.06 -4.42 8.29
CA ARG A 157 7.42 -5.86 8.23
C ARG A 157 8.23 -6.21 7.00
N ILE A 158 7.92 -5.61 5.85
CA ILE A 158 8.53 -5.98 4.57
C ILE A 158 9.77 -5.12 4.28
N LEU A 159 9.74 -3.84 4.65
CA LEU A 159 10.84 -2.89 4.44
C LEU A 159 11.38 -2.29 5.76
N PRO A 160 11.74 -3.09 6.78
CA PRO A 160 12.19 -2.57 8.06
C PRO A 160 13.47 -1.71 7.94
N ALA A 161 14.28 -1.94 6.90
CA ALA A 161 15.46 -1.14 6.59
C ALA A 161 15.14 0.33 6.26
N LEU A 162 13.92 0.68 5.85
CA LEU A 162 13.51 2.08 5.69
C LEU A 162 13.28 2.78 7.03
N ARG A 163 12.96 2.03 8.10
CA ARG A 163 12.75 2.54 9.45
C ARG A 163 14.05 2.76 10.21
N SER A 164 15.02 1.85 10.07
CA SER A 164 16.23 1.82 10.91
C SER A 164 17.33 2.79 10.46
N VAL A 165 17.11 3.51 9.35
CA VAL A 165 18.18 4.23 8.68
C VAL A 165 17.89 5.72 8.72
N PRO A 166 18.76 6.54 9.33
CA PRO A 166 18.63 8.01 9.29
C PRO A 166 18.45 8.48 7.85
N LYS A 167 17.63 9.53 7.62
CA LYS A 167 17.21 10.05 6.29
C LYS A 167 18.31 10.13 5.21
N TYR A 168 19.58 10.22 5.59
CA TYR A 168 20.75 10.32 4.71
C TYR A 168 21.44 8.97 4.36
N LYS A 169 21.01 7.83 4.91
CA LYS A 169 21.63 6.51 4.66
C LYS A 169 20.73 5.52 3.90
N SER A 170 19.44 5.81 3.70
CA SER A 170 18.47 4.91 3.03
C SER A 170 18.92 4.51 1.63
N PHE A 171 19.48 5.46 0.88
CA PHE A 171 20.02 5.25 -0.47
C PHE A 171 21.22 4.28 -0.53
N ARG A 172 21.97 4.12 0.59
CA ARG A 172 23.16 3.25 0.62
C ARG A 172 22.82 1.78 0.86
N ILE A 173 21.69 1.47 1.51
CA ILE A 173 21.29 0.08 1.77
C ILE A 173 20.64 -0.54 0.52
N GLU A 174 19.79 0.20 -0.20
CA GLU A 174 19.23 -0.27 -1.48
C GLU A 174 20.34 -0.62 -2.50
N ARG A 175 21.39 0.22 -2.63
CA ARG A 175 22.54 -0.10 -3.49
C ARG A 175 23.28 -1.37 -3.08
N LYS A 176 23.36 -1.69 -1.79
CA LYS A 176 24.05 -2.91 -1.30
C LYS A 176 23.22 -4.17 -1.52
N VAL A 177 21.90 -4.11 -1.31
CA VAL A 177 20.99 -5.23 -1.60
C VAL A 177 20.96 -5.52 -3.10
N LEU A 178 20.92 -4.49 -3.94
CA LEU A 178 20.98 -4.63 -5.40
C LEU A 178 22.37 -5.08 -5.90
N ALA A 179 23.46 -4.70 -5.21
CA ALA A 179 24.79 -5.18 -5.54
C ALA A 179 24.96 -6.68 -5.25
N ASN A 180 24.37 -7.18 -4.16
CA ASN A 180 24.42 -8.60 -3.79
C ASN A 180 23.43 -9.49 -4.58
N ALA A 181 22.48 -8.89 -5.32
CA ALA A 181 21.53 -9.59 -6.17
C ALA A 181 22.04 -9.79 -7.62
N ARG A 182 23.26 -9.34 -7.95
CA ARG A 182 23.88 -9.71 -9.23
C ARG A 182 24.31 -11.16 -9.18
N PRO A 183 23.91 -12.01 -10.14
CA PRO A 183 24.42 -13.37 -10.22
C PRO A 183 25.93 -13.30 -10.44
N THR A 184 26.69 -13.96 -9.56
CA THR A 184 28.09 -14.28 -9.79
C THR A 184 28.16 -15.17 -11.04
N ASN A 185 28.71 -14.62 -12.13
CA ASN A 185 29.20 -15.44 -13.25
C ASN A 185 30.38 -16.29 -12.78
#